data_AF-A0A953QN52-F1
#
_entry.id   AF-A0A953QN52-F1
#
_cell.length_a   1.000
_cell.length_b   1.000
_cell.length_c   1.000
_cell.angle_alpha   90.00
_cell.angle_beta   90.00
_cell.angle_gamma   90.00
#
_symmetry.space_group_name_H-M   'P 1'
#
loop_
_entity.id
_entity.type
_entity.pdbx_description
1 polymer ?
#
loop_
_entity_poly.entity_id
_entity_poly.type
_entity_poly.pdbx_seq_one_letter_code
_entity_poly.pdbx_strand_id
1 'polypeptide(L)'
;MRLTLLLIACCAVAAETPKLPEPYQSIVELSHAAPTEFAADALLRLVESGKIADRDARRDLVEQAFRLAPGAKFAVRMRGVPGTTQDTRSGFLSQAYELKLDALSLQSRAVEDMLRIDPAKARKMFLEIPPPLLAPLTCDDALVYDLSDFYFALGAVVNGAFNQQERGKDEHLNFLLDYVGQVSSPAQVAPLAQAIQNAGLSKEQREAVWIRFNGMLQNLRSDDRSFSSLKFDPALGTSAEGDALLRSMESKTHGCKDDAVQARGSNDAKTPKLERYWQSAESKQILEDGRKLRFAPQGTLLTDADRSAPEWQQQLADYQSALAAWSASSEKSEGDYYNEKCLAYIALVELIPPGPQRDRTLGFFLDFVTSSGLQQQSPVEWYFQAKSMLERARSSNNGDPASVLDAFERSGNPVLSLEVALEKALGTRPQS
;
A
#
# COMPACT_ATOMS: atom_id res chain seq x y z
N MET A 1 19.22 -58.59 31.72
CA MET A 1 18.41 -57.43 31.32
C MET A 1 19.27 -56.49 30.48
N ARG A 2 19.15 -56.55 29.15
CA ARG A 2 19.66 -55.51 28.24
C ARG A 2 18.48 -55.07 27.39
N LEU A 3 18.04 -53.84 27.62
CA LEU A 3 16.94 -53.20 26.92
C LEU A 3 17.47 -52.73 25.57
N THR A 4 16.99 -53.33 24.47
CA THR A 4 17.31 -52.86 23.11
C THR A 4 16.27 -51.82 22.72
N LEU A 5 16.66 -50.55 22.70
CA LEU A 5 15.86 -49.47 22.12
C LEU A 5 15.88 -49.60 20.59
N LEU A 6 14.72 -49.86 19.98
CA LEU A 6 14.49 -49.69 18.55
C LEU A 6 14.14 -48.22 18.29
N LEU A 7 15.07 -47.48 17.68
CA LEU A 7 14.81 -46.15 17.10
C LEU A 7 14.17 -46.36 15.72
N ILE A 8 12.87 -46.11 15.62
CA ILE A 8 12.16 -46.01 14.35
C ILE A 8 12.46 -44.62 13.79
N ALA A 9 13.31 -44.56 12.76
CA ALA A 9 13.52 -43.36 11.97
C ALA A 9 12.29 -43.12 11.09
N CYS A 10 11.48 -42.12 11.45
CA CYS A 10 10.40 -41.64 10.61
C CYS A 10 11.00 -40.75 9.51
N CYS A 11 11.27 -41.31 8.33
CA CYS A 11 11.58 -40.51 7.14
C CYS A 11 10.27 -39.86 6.66
N ALA A 12 10.00 -38.63 7.10
CA ALA A 12 9.06 -37.77 6.42
C ALA A 12 9.68 -37.39 5.07
N VAL A 13 9.18 -37.99 3.98
CA VAL A 13 9.46 -37.52 2.63
C VAL A 13 8.72 -36.18 2.50
N ALA A 14 9.44 -35.08 2.68
CA ALA A 14 8.96 -33.78 2.23
C ALA A 14 8.81 -33.89 0.71
N ALA A 15 7.58 -33.85 0.19
CA ALA A 15 7.35 -33.78 -1.23
C ALA A 15 8.08 -32.53 -1.74
N GLU A 16 9.07 -32.71 -2.62
CA GLU A 16 9.73 -31.59 -3.28
C GLU A 16 8.67 -30.79 -4.04
N THR A 17 8.56 -29.50 -3.72
CA THR A 17 7.71 -28.58 -4.47
C THR A 17 8.13 -28.62 -5.94
N PRO A 18 7.19 -28.82 -6.89
CA PRO A 18 7.53 -28.87 -8.30
C PRO A 18 8.29 -27.60 -8.70
N LYS A 19 9.50 -27.75 -9.25
CA LYS A 19 10.27 -26.62 -9.76
C LYS A 19 9.50 -25.94 -10.89
N LEU A 20 9.32 -24.63 -10.80
CA LEU A 20 8.73 -23.85 -11.87
C LEU A 20 9.68 -23.75 -13.07
N PRO A 21 9.18 -23.52 -14.29
CA PRO A 21 10.06 -23.16 -15.40
C PRO A 21 10.69 -21.78 -15.17
N GLU A 22 11.88 -21.56 -15.71
CA GLU A 22 12.47 -20.23 -15.78
C GLU A 22 11.60 -19.29 -16.65
N PRO A 23 11.52 -17.98 -16.33
CA PRO A 23 12.24 -17.28 -15.26
C PRO A 23 11.57 -17.33 -13.87
N TYR A 24 10.46 -18.04 -13.71
CA TYR A 24 9.63 -17.94 -12.50
C TYR A 24 10.26 -18.60 -11.27
N GLN A 25 11.03 -19.67 -11.46
CA GLN A 25 11.76 -20.31 -10.38
C GLN A 25 12.80 -19.35 -9.77
N SER A 26 13.59 -18.67 -10.61
CA SER A 26 14.54 -17.65 -10.15
C SER A 26 13.86 -16.52 -9.37
N ILE A 27 12.66 -16.10 -9.76
CA ILE A 27 11.90 -15.06 -9.05
C ILE A 27 11.45 -15.55 -7.67
N VAL A 28 10.98 -16.79 -7.56
CA VAL A 28 10.63 -17.39 -6.26
C VAL A 28 11.86 -17.42 -5.34
N GLU A 29 13.01 -17.85 -5.86
CA GLU A 29 14.27 -17.89 -5.09
C GLU A 29 14.72 -16.50 -4.65
N LEU A 30 14.64 -15.50 -5.54
CA LEU A 30 14.97 -14.11 -5.21
C LEU A 30 14.00 -13.52 -4.17
N SER A 31 12.73 -13.91 -4.21
CA SER A 31 11.72 -13.46 -3.25
C SER A 31 12.07 -13.85 -1.81
N HIS A 32 12.76 -14.97 -1.60
CA HIS A 32 13.20 -15.42 -0.27
C HIS A 32 14.28 -14.53 0.35
N ALA A 33 14.97 -13.70 -0.44
CA ALA A 33 15.92 -12.70 0.05
C ALA A 33 15.28 -11.36 0.40
N ALA A 34 14.00 -11.15 0.05
CA ALA A 34 13.27 -9.92 0.32
C ALA A 34 12.49 -10.00 1.64
N PRO A 35 12.13 -8.86 2.26
CA PRO A 35 11.16 -8.84 3.35
C PRO A 35 9.82 -9.48 2.94
N THR A 36 9.11 -10.01 3.92
CA THR A 36 7.95 -10.90 3.72
C THR A 36 6.82 -10.25 2.92
N GLU A 37 6.60 -8.94 3.06
CA GLU A 37 5.60 -8.20 2.28
C GLU A 37 5.91 -8.18 0.78
N PHE A 38 7.19 -8.03 0.41
CA PHE A 38 7.63 -8.04 -0.99
C PHE A 38 7.68 -9.47 -1.54
N ALA A 39 8.06 -10.43 -0.70
CA ALA A 39 8.03 -11.84 -1.07
C ALA A 39 6.60 -12.28 -1.38
N ALA A 40 5.64 -11.97 -0.50
CA ALA A 40 4.23 -12.27 -0.71
C ALA A 40 3.67 -11.59 -1.97
N ASP A 41 3.92 -10.30 -2.19
CA ASP A 41 3.50 -9.59 -3.41
C ASP A 41 4.09 -10.24 -4.67
N ALA A 42 5.37 -10.63 -4.66
CA ALA A 42 6.01 -11.28 -5.80
C ALA A 42 5.35 -12.63 -6.15
N LEU A 43 5.09 -13.48 -5.15
CA LEU A 43 4.44 -14.77 -5.37
C LEU A 43 3.00 -14.59 -5.91
N LEU A 44 2.25 -13.62 -5.39
CA LEU A 44 0.90 -13.31 -5.90
C LEU A 44 0.96 -12.80 -7.35
N ARG A 45 1.88 -11.88 -7.66
CA ARG A 45 2.08 -11.38 -9.04
C ARG A 45 2.41 -12.50 -10.02
N LEU A 46 3.22 -13.48 -9.62
CA LEU A 46 3.50 -14.66 -10.45
C LEU A 46 2.22 -15.44 -10.78
N VAL A 47 1.35 -15.66 -9.79
CA VAL A 47 0.07 -16.37 -9.98
C VAL A 47 -0.88 -15.57 -10.87
N GLU A 48 -1.05 -14.29 -10.58
CA GLU A 48 -1.96 -13.38 -11.29
C GLU A 48 -1.54 -13.14 -12.75
N SER A 49 -0.25 -13.29 -13.06
CA SER A 49 0.23 -13.16 -14.44
C SER A 49 -0.43 -14.14 -15.41
N GLY A 50 -1.03 -15.23 -14.90
CA GLY A 50 -1.61 -16.30 -15.69
C GLY A 50 -0.59 -17.13 -16.46
N LYS A 51 0.72 -16.86 -16.31
CA LYS A 51 1.79 -17.55 -17.04
C LYS A 51 2.19 -18.90 -16.42
N ILE A 52 1.79 -19.15 -15.17
CA ILE A 52 2.01 -20.44 -14.50
C ILE A 52 0.84 -21.37 -14.84
N ALA A 53 1.08 -22.33 -15.73
CA ALA A 53 0.04 -23.25 -16.20
C ALA A 53 -0.39 -24.26 -15.11
N ASP A 54 0.57 -24.76 -14.34
CA ASP A 54 0.32 -25.78 -13.33
C ASP A 54 -0.58 -25.25 -12.21
N ARG A 55 -1.70 -25.94 -11.97
CA ARG A 55 -2.70 -25.51 -11.01
C ARG A 55 -2.22 -25.71 -9.56
N ASP A 56 -1.54 -26.82 -9.28
CA ASP A 56 -1.07 -27.11 -7.93
C ASP A 56 0.07 -26.18 -7.54
N ALA A 57 0.98 -25.87 -8.46
CA ALA A 57 2.02 -24.87 -8.26
C ALA A 57 1.44 -23.47 -7.98
N ARG A 58 0.40 -23.04 -8.72
CA ARG A 58 -0.30 -21.79 -8.41
C ARG A 58 -0.93 -21.82 -7.02
N ARG A 59 -1.61 -22.91 -6.65
CA ARG A 59 -2.19 -23.08 -5.31
C ARG A 59 -1.11 -22.94 -4.24
N ASP A 60 0.02 -23.61 -4.42
CA ASP A 60 1.11 -23.63 -3.44
C ASP A 60 1.80 -22.26 -3.32
N LEU A 61 1.93 -21.50 -4.42
CA LEU A 61 2.43 -20.11 -4.38
C LEU A 61 1.49 -19.18 -3.63
N VAL A 62 0.17 -19.28 -3.87
CA VAL A 62 -0.83 -18.47 -3.15
C VAL A 62 -0.82 -18.80 -1.65
N GLU A 63 -0.73 -20.09 -1.29
CA GLU A 63 -0.64 -20.49 0.11
C GLU A 63 0.64 -19.96 0.77
N GLN A 64 1.79 -20.05 0.10
CA GLN A 64 3.04 -19.47 0.60
C GLN A 64 2.93 -17.95 0.80
N ALA A 65 2.37 -17.23 -0.18
CA ALA A 65 2.17 -15.79 -0.07
C ALA A 65 1.28 -15.43 1.13
N PHE A 66 0.16 -16.15 1.31
CA PHE A 66 -0.74 -15.96 2.45
C PHE A 66 -0.05 -16.21 3.80
N ARG A 67 0.89 -17.17 3.86
CA ARG A 67 1.65 -17.48 5.08
C ARG A 67 2.74 -16.46 5.37
N LEU A 68 3.31 -15.83 4.35
CA LEU A 68 4.30 -14.75 4.48
C LEU A 68 3.66 -13.42 4.89
N ALA A 69 2.47 -13.12 4.37
CA ALA A 69 1.78 -11.84 4.54
C ALA A 69 1.67 -11.34 6.01
N PRO A 70 1.37 -12.17 7.03
CA PRO A 70 1.37 -11.75 8.43
C PRO A 70 2.70 -11.20 8.95
N GLY A 71 3.80 -11.49 8.26
CA GLY A 71 5.13 -10.95 8.58
C GLY A 71 5.36 -9.52 8.09
N ALA A 72 4.44 -8.94 7.30
CA ALA A 72 4.55 -7.59 6.79
C ALA A 72 4.66 -6.57 7.93
N LYS A 73 5.41 -5.48 7.70
CA LYS A 73 5.63 -4.45 8.72
C LYS A 73 4.34 -3.80 9.22
N PHE A 74 3.40 -3.56 8.31
CA PHE A 74 2.11 -2.96 8.60
C PHE A 74 1.01 -4.01 8.59
N ALA A 75 0.16 -4.01 9.61
CA ALA A 75 -0.94 -4.96 9.72
C ALA A 75 -2.13 -4.58 8.83
N VAL A 76 -2.42 -3.28 8.74
CA VAL A 76 -3.58 -2.72 8.02
C VAL A 76 -3.15 -1.43 7.35
N ARG A 77 -3.46 -1.27 6.06
CA ARG A 77 -3.23 -0.01 5.36
C ARG A 77 -4.12 1.13 5.84
N MET A 78 -3.64 2.35 5.64
CA MET A 78 -4.38 3.56 5.95
C MET A 78 -4.37 4.50 4.75
N ARG A 79 -5.39 5.36 4.67
CA ARG A 79 -5.50 6.41 3.65
C ARG A 79 -5.55 7.79 4.29
N GLY A 80 -5.05 8.79 3.58
CA GLY A 80 -5.06 10.18 4.00
C GLY A 80 -6.45 10.78 4.06
N VAL A 81 -6.67 11.66 5.03
CA VAL A 81 -7.86 12.52 5.03
C VAL A 81 -7.79 13.45 3.80
N PRO A 82 -8.87 13.57 3.01
CA PRO A 82 -8.87 14.44 1.82
C PRO A 82 -8.36 15.86 2.12
N GLY A 83 -7.44 16.34 1.29
CA GLY A 83 -6.88 17.70 1.40
C GLY A 83 -5.79 17.87 2.47
N THR A 84 -5.33 16.81 3.12
CA THR A 84 -4.25 16.87 4.14
C THR A 84 -2.94 16.21 3.70
N THR A 85 -2.90 15.67 2.47
CA THR A 85 -1.82 14.81 1.97
C THR A 85 -0.68 15.54 1.25
N GLN A 86 -0.86 16.82 0.91
CA GLN A 86 0.15 17.55 0.15
C GLN A 86 1.31 17.99 1.04
N ASP A 87 2.54 17.59 0.67
CA ASP A 87 3.79 17.92 1.39
C ASP A 87 3.68 17.64 2.90
N THR A 88 3.14 16.47 3.26
CA THR A 88 3.02 16.02 4.66
C THR A 88 3.49 14.59 4.82
N ARG A 89 3.99 14.25 6.02
CA ARG A 89 4.36 12.88 6.36
C ARG A 89 3.22 11.89 6.16
N SER A 90 2.04 12.22 6.68
CA SER A 90 0.84 11.39 6.51
C SER A 90 0.46 11.22 5.04
N GLY A 91 0.65 12.24 4.21
CA GLY A 91 0.41 12.16 2.78
C GLY A 91 1.33 11.21 2.03
N PHE A 92 2.63 11.21 2.36
CA PHE A 92 3.60 10.28 1.78
C PHE A 92 3.36 8.85 2.25
N LEU A 93 3.10 8.66 3.55
CA LEU A 93 2.77 7.35 4.09
C LEU A 93 1.45 6.81 3.49
N SER A 94 0.44 7.67 3.28
CA SER A 94 -0.80 7.28 2.58
C SER A 94 -0.54 6.79 1.16
N GLN A 95 0.36 7.44 0.41
CA GLN A 95 0.70 6.99 -0.95
C GLN A 95 1.47 5.66 -0.93
N ALA A 96 2.34 5.47 0.07
CA ALA A 96 3.02 4.21 0.27
C ALA A 96 2.02 3.07 0.59
N TYR A 97 0.97 3.35 1.37
CA TYR A 97 -0.10 2.38 1.64
C TYR A 97 -0.90 1.94 0.41
N GLU A 98 -0.95 2.73 -0.66
CA GLU A 98 -1.58 2.31 -1.93
C GLU A 98 -0.80 1.19 -2.63
N LEU A 99 0.41 0.87 -2.18
CA LEU A 99 1.15 -0.31 -2.63
C LEU A 99 0.51 -1.63 -2.16
N LYS A 100 -0.41 -1.57 -1.17
CA LYS A 100 -1.13 -2.74 -0.62
C LYS A 100 -0.20 -3.86 -0.14
N LEU A 101 0.90 -3.46 0.50
CA LEU A 101 1.93 -4.35 1.05
C LEU A 101 1.74 -4.61 2.55
N ASP A 102 0.60 -4.22 3.13
CA ASP A 102 0.22 -4.59 4.48
C ASP A 102 -0.33 -6.03 4.54
N ALA A 103 -0.29 -6.62 5.74
CA ALA A 103 -0.70 -7.99 5.97
C ALA A 103 -2.15 -8.25 5.53
N LEU A 104 -3.09 -7.37 5.89
CA LEU A 104 -4.50 -7.55 5.60
C LEU A 104 -4.78 -7.51 4.10
N SER A 105 -4.22 -6.55 3.36
CA SER A 105 -4.39 -6.49 1.91
C SER A 105 -3.76 -7.70 1.20
N LEU A 106 -2.55 -8.12 1.59
CA LEU A 106 -1.87 -9.28 1.00
C LEU A 106 -2.62 -10.60 1.26
N GLN A 107 -3.09 -10.82 2.49
CA GLN A 107 -3.90 -12.01 2.81
C GLN A 107 -5.24 -12.00 2.07
N SER A 108 -5.89 -10.84 1.96
CA SER A 108 -7.17 -10.71 1.25
C SER A 108 -7.01 -11.01 -0.24
N ARG A 109 -5.98 -10.45 -0.88
CA ARG A 109 -5.63 -10.74 -2.27
C ARG A 109 -5.30 -12.22 -2.50
N ALA A 110 -4.55 -12.84 -1.59
CA ALA A 110 -4.26 -14.27 -1.65
C ALA A 110 -5.54 -15.13 -1.55
N VAL A 111 -6.52 -14.74 -0.72
CA VAL A 111 -7.82 -15.43 -0.67
C VAL A 111 -8.55 -15.32 -2.01
N GLU A 112 -8.58 -14.15 -2.63
CA GLU A 112 -9.22 -13.95 -3.93
C GLU A 112 -8.55 -14.76 -5.05
N ASP A 113 -7.22 -14.82 -5.07
CA ASP A 113 -6.49 -15.66 -6.01
C ASP A 113 -6.75 -17.15 -5.77
N MET A 114 -6.78 -17.57 -4.50
CA MET A 114 -7.13 -18.95 -4.15
C MET A 114 -8.56 -19.28 -4.58
N LEU A 115 -9.50 -18.33 -4.52
CA LEU A 115 -10.90 -18.55 -4.89
C LEU A 115 -11.04 -19.00 -6.35
N ARG A 116 -10.16 -18.52 -7.24
CA ARG A 116 -10.13 -18.91 -8.67
C ARG A 116 -9.54 -20.31 -8.88
N ILE A 117 -8.83 -20.85 -7.90
CA ILE A 117 -8.09 -22.12 -7.99
C ILE A 117 -8.81 -23.23 -7.20
N ASP A 118 -9.07 -22.98 -5.91
CA ASP A 118 -9.70 -23.86 -4.94
C ASP A 118 -10.61 -23.04 -3.99
N PRO A 119 -11.91 -22.90 -4.32
CA PRO A 119 -12.82 -22.10 -3.51
C PRO A 119 -12.96 -22.59 -2.06
N ALA A 120 -12.88 -23.89 -1.82
CA ALA A 120 -13.01 -24.44 -0.48
C ALA A 120 -11.78 -24.09 0.38
N LYS A 121 -10.58 -24.11 -0.20
CA LYS A 121 -9.35 -23.64 0.47
C LYS A 121 -9.38 -22.13 0.69
N ALA A 122 -9.86 -21.34 -0.28
CA ALA A 122 -10.00 -19.89 -0.13
C ALA A 122 -10.85 -19.51 1.10
N ARG A 123 -12.00 -20.17 1.29
CA ARG A 123 -12.84 -19.99 2.49
C ARG A 123 -12.10 -20.33 3.78
N LYS A 124 -11.33 -21.42 3.81
CA LYS A 124 -10.52 -21.80 4.98
C LYS A 124 -9.46 -20.73 5.27
N MET A 125 -8.74 -20.26 4.26
CA MET A 125 -7.75 -19.21 4.41
C MET A 125 -8.37 -17.91 4.93
N PHE A 126 -9.55 -17.52 4.43
CA PHE A 126 -10.25 -16.33 4.93
C PHE A 126 -10.61 -16.45 6.42
N LEU A 127 -11.06 -17.63 6.86
CA LEU A 127 -11.34 -17.92 8.27
C LEU A 127 -10.09 -17.87 9.16
N GLU A 128 -8.89 -18.03 8.59
CA GLU A 128 -7.62 -17.91 9.31
C GLU A 128 -7.16 -16.46 9.46
N ILE A 129 -7.74 -15.50 8.71
CA ILE A 129 -7.43 -14.08 8.86
C ILE A 129 -8.06 -13.60 10.17
N PRO A 130 -7.27 -13.13 11.15
CA PRO A 130 -7.82 -12.59 12.38
C PRO A 130 -8.62 -11.30 12.08
N PRO A 131 -9.75 -11.06 12.75
CA PRO A 131 -10.45 -9.79 12.63
C PRO A 131 -9.51 -8.61 12.92
N PRO A 132 -9.54 -7.53 12.11
CA PRO A 132 -8.61 -6.43 12.26
C PRO A 132 -8.82 -5.73 13.61
N LEU A 133 -7.75 -5.63 14.40
CA LEU A 133 -7.74 -4.90 15.66
C LEU A 133 -7.45 -3.43 15.40
N LEU A 134 -8.49 -2.60 15.46
CA LEU A 134 -8.40 -1.18 15.15
C LEU A 134 -8.34 -0.39 16.45
N ALA A 135 -7.32 0.45 16.61
CA ALA A 135 -7.32 1.46 17.68
C ALA A 135 -8.29 2.59 17.31
N PRO A 136 -9.05 3.15 18.26
CA PRO A 136 -9.92 4.29 17.95
C PRO A 136 -9.08 5.49 17.52
N LEU A 137 -9.50 6.15 16.44
CA LEU A 137 -8.86 7.37 15.95
C LEU A 137 -9.57 8.62 16.47
N THR A 138 -8.79 9.68 16.61
CA THR A 138 -9.23 11.01 17.05
C THR A 138 -9.14 11.98 15.89
N CYS A 139 -9.78 13.14 16.01
CA CYS A 139 -9.66 14.17 14.98
C CYS A 139 -8.24 14.65 14.77
N ASP A 140 -7.31 14.49 15.72
CA ASP A 140 -5.91 14.82 15.48
C ASP A 140 -5.23 13.93 14.42
N ASP A 141 -5.74 12.72 14.19
CA ASP A 141 -5.14 11.75 13.26
C ASP A 141 -5.40 12.13 11.80
N ALA A 142 -4.33 12.19 11.00
CA ALA A 142 -4.39 12.56 9.58
C ALA A 142 -4.63 11.37 8.63
N LEU A 143 -4.69 10.16 9.16
CA LEU A 143 -4.90 8.91 8.45
C LEU A 143 -6.14 8.19 9.00
N VAL A 144 -6.80 7.41 8.14
CA VAL A 144 -7.90 6.52 8.51
C VAL A 144 -7.64 5.13 7.97
N TYR A 145 -8.07 4.08 8.69
CA TYR A 145 -7.94 2.71 8.21
C TYR A 145 -8.69 2.51 6.89
N ASP A 146 -8.10 1.71 6.00
CA ASP A 146 -8.76 1.23 4.78
C ASP A 146 -8.84 -0.29 4.82
N LEU A 147 -10.07 -0.80 4.93
CA LEU A 147 -10.39 -2.23 5.08
C LEU A 147 -11.06 -2.79 3.81
N SER A 148 -10.99 -2.06 2.71
CA SER A 148 -11.76 -2.35 1.50
C SER A 148 -11.42 -3.71 0.93
N ASP A 149 -10.12 -4.07 0.86
CA ASP A 149 -9.66 -5.35 0.32
C ASP A 149 -10.20 -6.54 1.15
N PHE A 150 -10.23 -6.41 2.48
CA PHE A 150 -10.75 -7.47 3.36
C PHE A 150 -12.24 -7.75 3.15
N TYR A 151 -13.06 -6.70 3.10
CA TYR A 151 -14.50 -6.86 2.89
C TYR A 151 -14.84 -7.19 1.43
N PHE A 152 -14.02 -6.77 0.47
CA PHE A 152 -14.12 -7.24 -0.90
C PHE A 152 -13.89 -8.75 -0.98
N ALA A 153 -12.81 -9.25 -0.37
CA ALA A 153 -12.54 -10.68 -0.25
C ALA A 153 -13.66 -11.43 0.50
N LEU A 154 -14.23 -10.85 1.57
CA LEU A 154 -15.41 -11.42 2.25
C LEU A 154 -16.57 -11.65 1.27
N GLY A 155 -16.94 -10.62 0.51
CA GLY A 155 -18.00 -10.69 -0.48
C GLY A 155 -17.69 -11.73 -1.57
N ALA A 156 -16.44 -11.78 -2.04
CA ALA A 156 -15.99 -12.76 -3.01
C ALA A 156 -16.12 -14.21 -2.47
N VAL A 157 -15.75 -14.46 -1.21
CA VAL A 157 -15.90 -15.78 -0.57
C VAL A 157 -17.39 -16.16 -0.43
N VAL A 158 -18.25 -15.24 0.03
CA VAL A 158 -19.72 -15.46 0.11
C VAL A 158 -20.29 -15.84 -1.26
N ASN A 159 -19.76 -15.26 -2.33
CA ASN A 159 -20.22 -15.48 -3.70
C ASN A 159 -19.64 -16.76 -4.33
N GLY A 160 -18.37 -17.07 -4.11
CA GLY A 160 -17.66 -18.10 -4.87
C GLY A 160 -17.35 -19.39 -4.11
N ALA A 161 -17.39 -19.39 -2.78
CA ALA A 161 -16.81 -20.48 -1.99
C ALA A 161 -17.81 -21.47 -1.38
N PHE A 162 -19.10 -21.35 -1.74
CA PHE A 162 -20.17 -22.21 -1.25
C PHE A 162 -20.86 -22.93 -2.40
N ASN A 163 -20.94 -24.26 -2.31
CA ASN A 163 -21.63 -25.09 -3.30
C ASN A 163 -23.16 -25.02 -3.13
N GLN A 164 -23.91 -25.59 -4.07
CA GLN A 164 -25.38 -25.52 -4.07
C GLN A 164 -26.03 -26.14 -2.81
N GLN A 165 -25.46 -27.22 -2.27
CA GLN A 165 -25.98 -27.88 -1.07
C GLN A 165 -25.78 -26.99 0.17
N GLU A 166 -24.61 -26.40 0.32
CA GLU A 166 -24.29 -25.45 1.41
C GLU A 166 -25.16 -24.19 1.30
N ARG A 167 -25.37 -23.69 0.07
CA ARG A 167 -26.29 -22.57 -0.20
C ARG A 167 -27.73 -22.88 0.15
N GLY A 168 -28.20 -24.08 -0.15
CA GLY A 168 -29.55 -24.55 0.24
C GLY A 168 -29.77 -24.65 1.75
N LYS A 169 -28.69 -24.60 2.56
CA LYS A 169 -28.71 -24.55 4.03
C LYS A 169 -28.35 -23.17 4.59
N ASP A 170 -28.30 -22.14 3.74
CA ASP A 170 -27.94 -20.77 4.12
C ASP A 170 -26.54 -20.64 4.76
N GLU A 171 -25.60 -21.55 4.48
CA GLU A 171 -24.25 -21.47 5.08
C GLU A 171 -23.49 -20.20 4.68
N HIS A 172 -23.61 -19.78 3.42
CA HIS A 172 -23.08 -18.51 2.91
C HIS A 172 -23.67 -17.27 3.60
N LEU A 173 -24.96 -17.33 3.96
CA LEU A 173 -25.65 -16.27 4.69
C LEU A 173 -25.18 -16.23 6.14
N ASN A 174 -25.13 -17.37 6.82
CA ASN A 174 -24.66 -17.48 8.20
C ASN A 174 -23.21 -17.00 8.32
N PHE A 175 -22.36 -17.40 7.37
CA PHE A 175 -20.99 -16.91 7.28
C PHE A 175 -20.94 -15.38 7.20
N LEU A 176 -21.70 -14.74 6.32
CA LEU A 176 -21.74 -13.27 6.25
C LEU A 176 -22.26 -12.63 7.55
N LEU A 177 -23.31 -13.20 8.15
CA LEU A 177 -23.91 -12.71 9.40
C LEU A 177 -22.92 -12.75 10.58
N ASP A 178 -22.03 -13.74 10.62
CA ASP A 178 -20.98 -13.82 11.64
C ASP A 178 -20.02 -12.62 11.55
N TYR A 179 -19.65 -12.19 10.35
CA TYR A 179 -18.79 -11.01 10.17
C TYR A 179 -19.54 -9.70 10.44
N VAL A 180 -20.82 -9.61 10.06
CA VAL A 180 -21.68 -8.47 10.43
C VAL A 180 -21.76 -8.31 11.95
N GLY A 181 -21.80 -9.42 12.68
CA GLY A 181 -21.82 -9.43 14.15
C GLY A 181 -20.51 -9.01 14.82
N GLN A 182 -19.38 -9.01 14.11
CA GLN A 182 -18.05 -8.74 14.65
C GLN A 182 -17.55 -7.31 14.40
N VAL A 183 -18.34 -6.49 13.71
CA VAL A 183 -17.99 -5.10 13.44
C VAL A 183 -17.90 -4.31 14.74
N SER A 184 -16.82 -3.56 14.91
CA SER A 184 -16.53 -2.82 16.15
C SER A 184 -16.07 -1.38 15.92
N SER A 185 -15.73 -1.00 14.67
CA SER A 185 -15.27 0.35 14.31
C SER A 185 -16.10 0.96 13.18
N PRO A 186 -16.34 2.28 13.19
CA PRO A 186 -16.87 3.01 12.04
C PRO A 186 -16.11 2.74 10.72
N ALA A 187 -14.79 2.51 10.75
CA ALA A 187 -13.99 2.25 9.55
C ALA A 187 -14.42 0.99 8.78
N GLN A 188 -15.18 0.08 9.42
CA GLN A 188 -15.68 -1.15 8.83
C GLN A 188 -17.05 -0.96 8.15
N VAL A 189 -17.77 0.13 8.42
CA VAL A 189 -19.19 0.30 8.05
C VAL A 189 -19.37 0.39 6.53
N ALA A 190 -18.68 1.32 5.87
CA ALA A 190 -18.76 1.48 4.41
C ALA A 190 -18.32 0.22 3.63
N PRO A 191 -17.12 -0.36 3.88
CA PRO A 191 -16.69 -1.51 3.11
C PRO A 191 -17.56 -2.76 3.35
N LEU A 192 -18.10 -2.96 4.57
CA LEU A 192 -19.07 -4.04 4.81
C LEU A 192 -20.42 -3.77 4.12
N ALA A 193 -20.93 -2.54 4.15
CA ALA A 193 -22.14 -2.18 3.43
C ALA A 193 -22.02 -2.52 1.93
N GLN A 194 -20.86 -2.23 1.33
CA GLN A 194 -20.58 -2.60 -0.06
C GLN A 194 -20.50 -4.11 -0.27
N ALA A 195 -19.89 -4.86 0.66
CA ALA A 195 -19.87 -6.32 0.60
C ALA A 195 -21.28 -6.93 0.68
N ILE A 196 -22.17 -6.41 1.53
CA ILE A 196 -23.58 -6.84 1.64
C ILE A 196 -24.34 -6.55 0.33
N GLN A 197 -24.11 -5.38 -0.27
CA GLN A 197 -24.74 -5.01 -1.54
C GLN A 197 -24.33 -5.95 -2.67
N ASN A 198 -23.04 -6.28 -2.75
CA ASN A 198 -22.47 -7.11 -3.81
C ASN A 198 -22.59 -8.62 -3.55
N ALA A 199 -23.07 -9.03 -2.38
CA ALA A 199 -23.31 -10.42 -2.07
C ALA A 199 -24.50 -10.97 -2.88
N GLY A 200 -24.30 -12.16 -3.45
CA GLY A 200 -25.27 -12.95 -4.21
C GLY A 200 -26.35 -13.56 -3.31
N LEU A 201 -27.09 -12.69 -2.63
CA LEU A 201 -28.19 -12.98 -1.72
C LEU A 201 -29.53 -12.78 -2.41
N SER A 202 -30.54 -13.56 -2.01
CA SER A 202 -31.95 -13.27 -2.31
C SER A 202 -32.38 -11.94 -1.70
N LYS A 203 -33.55 -11.44 -2.10
CA LYS A 203 -34.10 -10.20 -1.54
C LYS A 203 -34.32 -10.34 -0.02
N GLU A 204 -34.93 -11.45 0.39
CA GLU A 204 -35.26 -11.76 1.78
C GLU A 204 -34.00 -11.93 2.64
N GLN A 205 -32.99 -12.63 2.12
CA GLN A 205 -31.70 -12.78 2.78
C GLN A 205 -30.99 -11.43 2.96
N ARG A 206 -30.99 -10.59 1.92
CA ARG A 206 -30.40 -9.24 1.97
C ARG A 206 -31.11 -8.37 3.00
N GLU A 207 -32.45 -8.41 3.06
CA GLU A 207 -33.22 -7.72 4.08
C GLU A 207 -32.84 -8.17 5.51
N ALA A 208 -32.70 -9.49 5.74
CA ALA A 208 -32.27 -10.02 7.03
C ALA A 208 -30.86 -9.54 7.44
N VAL A 209 -29.91 -9.52 6.50
CA VAL A 209 -28.55 -9.02 6.73
C VAL A 209 -28.56 -7.52 7.05
N TRP A 210 -29.35 -6.71 6.33
CA TRP A 210 -29.48 -5.29 6.62
C TRP A 210 -30.07 -4.99 7.99
N ILE A 211 -31.08 -5.76 8.41
CA ILE A 211 -31.63 -5.63 9.77
C ILE A 211 -30.55 -5.90 10.81
N ARG A 212 -29.75 -6.97 10.64
CA ARG A 212 -28.64 -7.28 11.56
C ARG A 212 -27.56 -6.21 11.55
N PHE A 213 -27.19 -5.71 10.37
CA PHE A 213 -26.20 -4.66 10.19
C PHE A 213 -26.63 -3.37 10.89
N ASN A 214 -27.86 -2.89 10.66
CA ASN A 214 -28.40 -1.70 11.31
C ASN A 214 -28.46 -1.85 12.85
N GLY A 215 -28.82 -3.04 13.34
CA GLY A 215 -28.82 -3.33 14.78
C GLY A 215 -27.43 -3.29 15.41
N MET A 216 -26.39 -3.68 14.68
CA MET A 216 -25.00 -3.66 15.16
C MET A 216 -24.48 -2.23 15.36
N LEU A 217 -24.91 -1.27 14.54
CA LEU A 217 -24.39 0.11 14.58
C LEU A 217 -24.52 0.77 15.95
N GLN A 218 -25.53 0.36 16.73
CA GLN A 218 -25.77 0.85 18.09
C GLN A 218 -24.69 0.46 19.10
N ASN A 219 -23.90 -0.59 18.79
CA ASN A 219 -22.84 -1.14 19.63
C ASN A 219 -21.43 -0.79 19.16
N LEU A 220 -21.31 0.05 18.12
CA LEU A 220 -20.00 0.51 17.64
C LEU A 220 -19.27 1.31 18.72
N ARG A 221 -17.95 1.10 18.78
CA ARG A 221 -17.09 1.93 19.61
C ARG A 221 -17.00 3.34 19.00
N SER A 222 -16.90 4.36 19.86
CA SER A 222 -16.66 5.73 19.40
C SER A 222 -15.26 5.86 18.75
N ASP A 223 -15.23 6.56 17.62
CA ASP A 223 -14.05 6.83 16.79
C ASP A 223 -14.40 8.01 15.86
N ASP A 224 -14.09 9.23 16.30
CA ASP A 224 -14.57 10.46 15.64
C ASP A 224 -14.02 10.60 14.22
N ARG A 225 -12.77 10.21 14.01
CA ARG A 225 -12.07 10.34 12.73
C ARG A 225 -12.54 9.30 11.71
N SER A 226 -12.68 8.04 12.11
CA SER A 226 -13.24 7.00 11.24
C SER A 226 -14.69 7.30 10.88
N PHE A 227 -15.52 7.75 11.84
CA PHE A 227 -16.90 8.16 11.55
C PHE A 227 -16.96 9.33 10.56
N SER A 228 -16.14 10.36 10.76
CA SER A 228 -16.11 11.52 9.86
C SER A 228 -15.72 11.16 8.45
N SER A 229 -14.82 10.18 8.29
CA SER A 229 -14.41 9.70 6.97
C SER A 229 -15.56 9.06 6.17
N LEU A 230 -16.58 8.51 6.85
CA LEU A 230 -17.76 7.91 6.19
C LEU A 230 -18.60 8.95 5.46
N LYS A 231 -18.57 10.23 5.89
CA LYS A 231 -19.31 11.32 5.23
C LYS A 231 -18.79 11.63 3.83
N PHE A 232 -17.54 11.24 3.55
CA PHE A 232 -16.89 11.42 2.25
C PHE A 232 -16.84 10.11 1.45
N ASP A 233 -17.40 9.02 1.98
CA ASP A 233 -17.39 7.73 1.32
C ASP A 233 -18.48 7.71 0.22
N PRO A 234 -18.12 7.49 -1.06
CA PRO A 234 -19.08 7.52 -2.15
C PRO A 234 -20.14 6.40 -2.06
N ALA A 235 -19.87 5.29 -1.36
CA ALA A 235 -20.85 4.23 -1.18
C ALA A 235 -21.98 4.61 -0.19
N LEU A 236 -21.73 5.58 0.69
CA LEU A 236 -22.68 6.02 1.72
C LEU A 236 -23.19 7.46 1.51
N GLY A 237 -22.38 8.36 0.96
CA GLY A 237 -22.61 9.80 1.01
C GLY A 237 -23.74 10.36 0.12
N THR A 238 -24.43 9.53 -0.67
CA THR A 238 -25.47 10.01 -1.62
C THR A 238 -26.76 9.19 -1.63
N SER A 239 -26.91 8.18 -0.77
CA SER A 239 -28.12 7.34 -0.71
C SER A 239 -28.94 7.61 0.56
N ALA A 240 -30.26 7.44 0.48
CA ALA A 240 -31.13 7.60 1.64
C ALA A 240 -30.80 6.59 2.74
N GLU A 241 -30.38 5.38 2.34
CA GLU A 241 -29.86 4.34 3.22
C GLU A 241 -28.56 4.80 3.92
N GLY A 242 -27.61 5.38 3.17
CA GLY A 242 -26.38 5.93 3.72
C GLY A 242 -26.61 7.07 4.72
N ASP A 243 -27.53 7.99 4.42
CA ASP A 243 -27.92 9.05 5.35
C ASP A 243 -28.57 8.50 6.63
N ALA A 244 -29.38 7.43 6.52
CA ALA A 244 -29.95 6.76 7.68
C ALA A 244 -28.87 6.07 8.53
N LEU A 245 -27.89 5.42 7.89
CA LEU A 245 -26.74 4.81 8.55
C LEU A 245 -25.93 5.85 9.33
N LEU A 246 -25.56 6.96 8.70
CA LEU A 246 -24.80 8.04 9.33
C LEU A 246 -25.54 8.61 10.55
N ARG A 247 -26.83 8.94 10.42
CA ARG A 247 -27.66 9.45 11.54
C ARG A 247 -27.74 8.48 12.71
N SER A 248 -27.78 7.17 12.45
CA SER A 248 -27.82 6.17 13.52
C SER A 248 -26.57 6.19 14.41
N MET A 249 -25.43 6.62 13.84
CA MET A 249 -24.13 6.68 14.51
C MET A 249 -23.84 8.02 15.18
N GLU A 250 -24.48 9.12 14.74
CA GLU A 250 -24.30 10.47 15.32
C GLU A 250 -24.62 10.55 16.82
N SER A 251 -25.43 9.63 17.35
CA SER A 251 -25.70 9.55 18.79
C SER A 251 -24.51 9.06 19.65
N LYS A 252 -23.45 8.51 19.02
CA LYS A 252 -22.32 7.84 19.68
C LYS A 252 -20.98 8.56 19.49
N THR A 253 -20.87 9.39 18.46
CA THR A 253 -19.65 10.10 18.08
C THR A 253 -20.02 11.51 17.64
N HIS A 254 -19.18 12.48 18.00
CA HIS A 254 -19.41 13.87 17.62
C HIS A 254 -18.87 14.16 16.22
N GLY A 255 -18.07 13.23 15.67
CA GLY A 255 -17.28 13.45 14.47
C GLY A 255 -16.28 14.62 14.62
N CYS A 256 -15.58 14.90 13.53
CA CYS A 256 -14.62 15.97 13.40
C CYS A 256 -15.32 17.18 12.81
N LYS A 257 -15.23 18.30 13.53
CA LYS A 257 -15.95 19.53 13.20
C LYS A 257 -15.16 20.44 12.24
N ASP A 258 -13.83 20.31 12.24
CA ASP A 258 -12.91 21.26 11.60
C ASP A 258 -11.98 20.62 10.56
N ASP A 259 -12.42 19.58 9.85
CA ASP A 259 -11.70 18.99 8.71
C ASP A 259 -11.73 19.96 7.50
N ALA A 260 -11.14 21.13 7.65
CA ALA A 260 -10.96 22.12 6.60
C ALA A 260 -9.49 22.15 6.19
N VAL A 261 -9.24 22.04 4.88
CA VAL A 261 -7.90 22.15 4.28
C VAL A 261 -7.24 23.45 4.76
N GLN A 262 -6.19 23.34 5.58
CA GLN A 262 -5.44 24.50 6.03
C GLN A 262 -4.75 25.18 4.84
N ALA A 263 -5.00 26.48 4.66
CA ALA A 263 -4.08 27.34 3.92
C ALA A 263 -2.74 27.45 4.68
N ARG A 264 -1.62 27.54 3.97
CA ARG A 264 -0.28 27.73 4.58
C ARG A 264 -0.31 28.93 5.53
N GLY A 265 -0.08 28.70 6.83
CA GLY A 265 0.14 29.76 7.83
C GLY A 265 -1.02 30.14 8.78
N SER A 266 -2.10 29.36 8.90
CA SER A 266 -3.16 29.66 9.89
C SER A 266 -2.85 29.10 11.29
N ASN A 267 -3.03 29.92 12.34
CA ASN A 267 -2.79 29.59 13.75
C ASN A 267 -4.01 29.03 14.52
N ASP A 268 -5.13 28.72 13.85
CA ASP A 268 -6.27 28.11 14.52
C ASP A 268 -5.94 26.64 14.88
N ALA A 269 -6.37 26.19 16.06
CA ALA A 269 -6.27 24.80 16.51
C ALA A 269 -7.18 23.87 15.68
N LYS A 270 -6.82 23.64 14.41
CA LYS A 270 -7.57 22.85 13.43
C LYS A 270 -6.98 21.46 13.30
N THR A 271 -7.88 20.51 13.15
CA THR A 271 -7.59 19.09 12.97
C THR A 271 -7.65 18.70 11.49
N PRO A 272 -6.93 17.65 11.05
CA PRO A 272 -5.96 16.87 11.81
C PRO A 272 -4.62 17.58 12.01
N LYS A 273 -3.80 17.08 12.94
CA LYS A 273 -2.42 17.55 13.15
C LYS A 273 -1.54 17.03 12.01
N LEU A 274 -0.80 17.93 11.37
CA LEU A 274 0.01 17.61 10.19
C LEU A 274 1.49 17.89 10.45
N GLU A 275 2.33 16.89 10.24
CA GLU A 275 3.75 17.10 10.01
C GLU A 275 3.97 17.51 8.54
N ARG A 276 4.06 18.82 8.32
CA ARG A 276 4.39 19.39 7.02
C ARG A 276 5.87 19.24 6.72
N TYR A 277 6.16 19.01 5.45
CA TYR A 277 7.50 19.03 4.90
C TYR A 277 7.97 20.45 4.57
N TRP A 278 9.26 20.60 4.34
CA TRP A 278 9.93 21.85 3.97
C TRP A 278 9.80 22.93 5.05
N GLN A 279 9.99 22.54 6.31
CA GLN A 279 9.80 23.41 7.47
C GLN A 279 11.11 23.90 8.08
N SER A 280 12.19 23.12 8.02
CA SER A 280 13.55 23.54 8.44
C SER A 280 14.08 24.67 7.55
N ALA A 281 15.14 25.36 8.00
CA ALA A 281 15.77 26.40 7.19
C ALA A 281 16.43 25.78 5.95
N GLU A 282 17.09 24.64 6.13
CA GLU A 282 17.80 23.89 5.11
C GLU A 282 16.85 23.35 4.04
N SER A 283 15.76 22.66 4.43
CA SER A 283 14.75 22.14 3.50
C SER A 283 14.07 23.26 2.70
N LYS A 284 13.78 24.41 3.31
CA LYS A 284 13.26 25.60 2.62
C LYS A 284 14.22 26.12 1.58
N GLN A 285 15.51 26.21 1.92
CA GLN A 285 16.54 26.65 0.98
C GLN A 285 16.65 25.69 -0.22
N ILE A 286 16.67 24.38 0.04
CA ILE A 286 16.64 23.34 -1.01
C ILE A 286 15.39 23.47 -1.87
N LEU A 287 14.22 23.73 -1.30
CA LEU A 287 13.00 23.92 -2.08
C LEU A 287 13.09 25.18 -2.97
N GLU A 288 13.57 26.29 -2.42
CA GLU A 288 13.71 27.55 -3.15
C GLU A 288 14.72 27.46 -4.30
N ASP A 289 15.88 26.85 -4.07
CA ASP A 289 16.89 26.68 -5.11
C ASP A 289 16.43 25.69 -6.18
N GLY A 290 15.71 24.63 -5.79
CA GLY A 290 15.10 23.70 -6.74
C GLY A 290 14.04 24.38 -7.62
N ARG A 291 13.29 25.36 -7.09
CA ARG A 291 12.35 26.17 -7.88
C ARG A 291 13.09 27.01 -8.93
N LYS A 292 14.26 27.56 -8.62
CA LYS A 292 15.08 28.33 -9.59
C LYS A 292 15.59 27.46 -10.74
N LEU A 293 15.85 26.17 -10.49
CA LEU A 293 16.21 25.21 -11.55
C LEU A 293 15.05 24.84 -12.47
N ARG A 294 13.81 25.01 -12.00
CA ARG A 294 12.58 24.65 -12.75
C ARG A 294 11.96 25.83 -13.48
N PHE A 295 11.96 27.00 -12.85
CA PHE A 295 11.25 28.18 -13.31
C PHE A 295 12.19 29.36 -13.52
N ALA A 296 12.01 30.08 -14.62
CA ALA A 296 12.60 31.39 -14.82
C ALA A 296 12.03 32.40 -13.80
N PRO A 297 12.67 33.57 -13.58
CA PRO A 297 12.20 34.57 -12.61
C PRO A 297 10.74 35.02 -12.78
N GLN A 298 10.24 35.02 -14.02
CA GLN A 298 8.85 35.33 -14.39
C GLN A 298 7.86 34.18 -14.14
N GLY A 299 8.31 33.05 -13.60
CA GLY A 299 7.48 31.87 -13.27
C GLY A 299 7.21 30.91 -14.44
N THR A 300 7.77 31.16 -15.62
CA THR A 300 7.67 30.24 -16.77
C THR A 300 8.60 29.05 -16.61
N LEU A 301 8.18 27.87 -17.09
CA LEU A 301 9.03 26.68 -17.11
C LEU A 301 10.26 26.91 -17.99
N LEU A 302 11.43 26.51 -17.50
CA LEU A 302 12.66 26.50 -18.28
C LEU A 302 12.62 25.37 -19.32
N THR A 303 13.10 25.67 -20.53
CA THR A 303 13.23 24.73 -21.66
C THR A 303 14.55 23.96 -21.60
N ASP A 304 14.69 22.89 -22.39
CA ASP A 304 15.95 22.16 -22.48
C ASP A 304 17.11 23.01 -23.03
N ALA A 305 16.80 24.02 -23.86
CA ALA A 305 17.78 25.00 -24.31
C ALA A 305 18.29 25.88 -23.16
N ASP A 306 17.38 26.36 -22.29
CA ASP A 306 17.76 27.13 -21.10
C ASP A 306 18.62 26.30 -20.15
N ARG A 307 18.33 25.00 -20.01
CA ARG A 307 19.10 24.07 -19.17
C ARG A 307 20.47 23.72 -19.72
N SER A 308 20.73 24.05 -20.99
CA SER A 308 22.06 23.90 -21.60
C SER A 308 22.96 25.12 -21.36
N ALA A 309 22.43 26.21 -20.79
CA ALA A 309 23.19 27.42 -20.52
C ALA A 309 24.19 27.22 -19.36
N PRO A 310 25.40 27.82 -19.44
CA PRO A 310 26.41 27.72 -18.38
C PRO A 310 25.90 28.16 -17.00
N GLU A 311 25.05 29.18 -16.95
CA GLU A 311 24.48 29.70 -15.71
C GLU A 311 23.58 28.67 -15.02
N TRP A 312 22.75 27.96 -15.79
CA TRP A 312 21.91 26.90 -15.26
C TRP A 312 22.74 25.70 -14.79
N GLN A 313 23.79 25.35 -15.54
CA GLN A 313 24.72 24.27 -15.17
C GLN A 313 25.45 24.58 -13.86
N GLN A 314 25.86 25.83 -13.64
CA GLN A 314 26.44 26.26 -12.37
C GLN A 314 25.42 26.17 -11.23
N GLN A 315 24.19 26.66 -11.43
CA GLN A 315 23.13 26.54 -10.42
C GLN A 315 22.81 25.09 -10.07
N LEU A 316 22.83 24.19 -11.05
CA LEU A 316 22.64 22.76 -10.82
C LEU A 316 23.78 22.18 -9.99
N ALA A 317 25.04 22.54 -10.27
CA ALA A 317 26.20 22.09 -9.50
C ALA A 317 26.14 22.57 -8.04
N ASP A 318 25.74 23.82 -7.82
CA ASP A 318 25.55 24.40 -6.49
C ASP A 318 24.43 23.67 -5.74
N TYR A 319 23.31 23.40 -6.42
CA TYR A 319 22.19 22.65 -5.86
C TYR A 319 22.57 21.21 -5.49
N GLN A 320 23.26 20.49 -6.37
CA GLN A 320 23.73 19.13 -6.10
C GLN A 320 24.67 19.10 -4.90
N SER A 321 25.52 20.12 -4.75
CA SER A 321 26.41 20.26 -3.60
C SER A 321 25.64 20.50 -2.29
N ALA A 322 24.64 21.38 -2.33
CA ALA A 322 23.76 21.63 -1.18
C ALA A 322 22.97 20.37 -0.79
N LEU A 323 22.40 19.67 -1.77
CA LEU A 323 21.65 18.43 -1.56
C LEU A 323 22.53 17.32 -0.98
N ALA A 324 23.79 17.20 -1.44
CA ALA A 324 24.75 16.26 -0.89
C ALA A 324 25.11 16.56 0.58
N ALA A 325 25.29 17.85 0.91
CA ALA A 325 25.62 18.30 2.27
C ALA A 325 24.43 18.26 3.25
N TRP A 326 23.19 18.22 2.74
CA TRP A 326 21.99 18.18 3.57
C TRP A 326 21.93 16.88 4.41
N SER A 327 21.73 17.04 5.71
CA SER A 327 21.80 15.99 6.73
C SER A 327 20.45 15.80 7.45
N ALA A 328 20.16 14.56 7.86
CA ALA A 328 18.96 14.22 8.63
C ALA A 328 18.82 15.01 9.95
N SER A 329 19.93 15.51 10.50
CA SER A 329 19.96 16.26 11.77
C SER A 329 19.25 17.62 11.71
N SER A 330 19.02 18.18 10.51
CA SER A 330 18.25 19.42 10.36
C SER A 330 16.74 19.19 10.30
N GLU A 331 16.30 17.92 10.19
CA GLU A 331 14.90 17.57 10.00
C GLU A 331 14.27 16.95 11.25
N LYS A 332 12.93 17.01 11.30
CA LYS A 332 12.16 16.55 12.46
C LYS A 332 12.23 15.03 12.66
N SER A 333 12.43 14.27 11.59
CA SER A 333 12.62 12.82 11.66
C SER A 333 13.42 12.29 10.47
N GLU A 334 13.95 11.07 10.60
CA GLU A 334 14.61 10.35 9.51
C GLU A 334 13.67 10.14 8.31
N GLY A 335 12.39 9.84 8.55
CA GLY A 335 11.39 9.71 7.49
C GLY A 335 11.12 11.02 6.75
N ASP A 336 11.08 12.16 7.44
CA ASP A 336 10.89 13.47 6.80
C ASP A 336 12.07 13.78 5.88
N TYR A 337 13.30 13.66 6.41
CA TYR A 337 14.52 13.84 5.64
C TYR A 337 14.58 12.90 4.42
N TYR A 338 14.26 11.62 4.60
CA TYR A 338 14.27 10.64 3.52
C TYR A 338 13.32 11.03 2.39
N ASN A 339 12.06 11.33 2.72
CA ASN A 339 11.04 11.64 1.72
C ASN A 339 11.34 12.96 1.01
N GLU A 340 11.71 14.02 1.75
CA GLU A 340 12.03 15.31 1.15
C GLU A 340 13.29 15.24 0.26
N LYS A 341 14.33 14.53 0.70
CA LYS A 341 15.55 14.36 -0.10
C LYS A 341 15.30 13.50 -1.35
N CYS A 342 14.47 12.46 -1.25
CA CYS A 342 14.01 11.70 -2.42
C CYS A 342 13.25 12.58 -3.41
N LEU A 343 12.34 13.44 -2.94
CA LEU A 343 11.62 14.38 -3.81
C LEU A 343 12.56 15.34 -4.54
N ALA A 344 13.59 15.85 -3.85
CA ALA A 344 14.59 16.72 -4.47
C ALA A 344 15.35 15.98 -5.58
N TYR A 345 15.79 14.75 -5.34
CA TYR A 345 16.44 13.93 -6.36
C TYR A 345 15.53 13.58 -7.54
N ILE A 346 14.29 13.17 -7.28
CA ILE A 346 13.28 12.89 -8.32
C ILE A 346 13.09 14.14 -9.18
N ALA A 347 12.91 15.31 -8.56
CA ALA A 347 12.78 16.56 -9.29
C ALA A 347 14.02 16.87 -10.14
N LEU A 348 15.23 16.61 -9.64
CA LEU A 348 16.45 16.78 -10.43
C LEU A 348 16.51 15.86 -11.66
N VAL A 349 16.22 14.56 -11.49
CA VAL A 349 16.25 13.60 -12.60
C VAL A 349 15.25 13.99 -13.70
N GLU A 350 14.11 14.57 -13.34
CA GLU A 350 13.13 15.08 -14.31
C GLU A 350 13.57 16.37 -15.01
N LEU A 351 14.32 17.23 -14.30
CA LEU A 351 14.76 18.50 -14.84
C LEU A 351 15.99 18.37 -15.74
N ILE A 352 16.93 17.49 -15.39
CA ILE A 352 18.18 17.34 -16.13
C ILE A 352 17.90 16.66 -17.48
N PRO A 353 18.33 17.25 -18.62
CA PRO A 353 18.18 16.61 -19.93
C PRO A 353 18.84 15.21 -19.98
N PRO A 354 18.36 14.30 -20.84
CA PRO A 354 18.99 13.00 -21.04
C PRO A 354 20.50 13.09 -21.29
N GLY A 355 21.29 12.33 -20.54
CA GLY A 355 22.74 12.27 -20.69
C GLY A 355 23.49 11.95 -19.39
N PRO A 356 24.84 11.98 -19.42
CA PRO A 356 25.67 11.48 -18.32
C PRO A 356 25.43 12.14 -16.96
N GLN A 357 25.01 13.40 -16.93
CA GLN A 357 24.71 14.13 -15.69
C GLN A 357 23.42 13.63 -15.03
N ARG A 358 22.41 13.28 -15.84
CA ARG A 358 21.17 12.68 -15.34
C ARG A 358 21.44 11.29 -14.78
N ASP A 359 22.21 10.48 -15.50
CA ASP A 359 22.57 9.11 -15.07
C ASP A 359 23.36 9.12 -13.77
N ARG A 360 24.28 10.09 -13.62
CA ARG A 360 25.00 10.31 -12.36
C ARG A 360 24.06 10.72 -11.22
N THR A 361 23.09 11.59 -11.49
CA THR A 361 22.10 12.03 -10.49
C THR A 361 21.21 10.88 -10.05
N LEU A 362 20.80 10.02 -10.98
CA LEU A 362 20.08 8.78 -10.69
C LEU A 362 20.92 7.83 -9.82
N GLY A 363 22.23 7.74 -10.08
CA GLY A 363 23.17 7.02 -9.22
C GLY A 363 23.16 7.54 -7.79
N PHE A 364 23.30 8.85 -7.58
CA PHE A 364 23.26 9.46 -6.24
C PHE A 364 21.93 9.24 -5.53
N PHE A 365 20.81 9.30 -6.26
CA PHE A 365 19.50 8.96 -5.71
C PHE A 365 19.47 7.52 -5.19
N LEU A 366 19.99 6.56 -5.96
CA LEU A 366 19.98 5.15 -5.56
C LEU A 366 20.94 4.84 -4.43
N ASP A 367 22.12 5.44 -4.41
CA ASP A 367 23.03 5.33 -3.27
C ASP A 367 22.37 5.85 -1.99
N PHE A 368 21.64 6.96 -2.08
CA PHE A 368 20.87 7.49 -0.96
C PHE A 368 19.73 6.56 -0.52
N VAL A 369 18.92 6.07 -1.47
CA VAL A 369 17.81 5.17 -1.18
C VAL A 369 18.31 3.88 -0.53
N THR A 370 19.36 3.27 -1.07
CA THR A 370 19.84 1.95 -0.62
C THR A 370 20.65 2.00 0.67
N SER A 371 21.15 3.17 1.06
CA SER A 371 21.83 3.38 2.34
C SER A 371 20.89 3.75 3.50
N SER A 372 19.60 3.98 3.22
CA SER A 372 18.62 4.44 4.22
C SER A 372 18.21 3.34 5.20
N GLY A 373 18.21 3.66 6.50
CA GLY A 373 17.67 2.79 7.56
C GLY A 373 16.16 2.59 7.46
N LEU A 374 15.47 3.44 6.70
CA LEU A 374 14.02 3.36 6.49
C LEU A 374 13.62 2.04 5.82
N GLN A 375 14.53 1.37 5.09
CA GLN A 375 14.29 0.04 4.51
C GLN A 375 13.85 -0.98 5.57
N GLN A 376 14.32 -0.85 6.82
CA GLN A 376 13.94 -1.74 7.92
C GLN A 376 12.84 -1.15 8.81
N GLN A 377 12.83 0.17 8.97
CA GLN A 377 11.88 0.86 9.86
C GLN A 377 10.49 0.96 9.24
N SER A 378 10.41 1.27 7.95
CA SER A 378 9.18 1.47 7.17
C SER A 378 9.43 1.02 5.71
N PRO A 379 9.52 -0.30 5.45
CA PRO A 379 9.95 -0.83 4.14
C PRO A 379 9.07 -0.35 2.97
N VAL A 380 7.76 -0.22 3.20
CA VAL A 380 6.80 0.23 2.18
C VAL A 380 6.99 1.71 1.85
N GLU A 381 7.22 2.55 2.86
CA GLU A 381 7.52 3.99 2.66
C GLU A 381 8.87 4.19 1.97
N TRP A 382 9.87 3.40 2.36
CA TRP A 382 11.16 3.37 1.67
C TRP A 382 11.00 3.03 0.19
N TYR A 383 10.34 1.91 -0.12
CA TYR A 383 10.17 1.42 -1.49
C TYR A 383 9.33 2.35 -2.36
N PHE A 384 8.34 3.03 -1.77
CA PHE A 384 7.49 3.98 -2.48
C PHE A 384 8.29 5.04 -3.25
N GLN A 385 9.40 5.54 -2.70
CA GLN A 385 10.23 6.54 -3.38
C GLN A 385 10.96 5.98 -4.60
N ALA A 386 11.52 4.77 -4.49
CA ALA A 386 12.14 4.08 -5.62
C ALA A 386 11.09 3.83 -6.72
N LYS A 387 9.94 3.27 -6.36
CA LYS A 387 8.84 3.05 -7.31
C LYS A 387 8.35 4.35 -7.95
N SER A 388 8.24 5.43 -7.18
CA SER A 388 7.84 6.75 -7.69
C SER A 388 8.81 7.28 -8.75
N MET A 389 10.13 7.10 -8.59
CA MET A 389 11.11 7.43 -9.62
C MET A 389 10.83 6.68 -10.92
N LEU A 390 10.59 5.36 -10.84
CA LEU A 390 10.31 4.53 -12.00
C LEU A 390 9.00 4.92 -12.71
N GLU A 391 7.91 5.13 -11.97
CA GLU A 391 6.63 5.55 -12.55
C GLU A 391 6.69 6.95 -13.19
N ARG A 392 7.46 7.86 -12.60
CA ARG A 392 7.68 9.20 -13.16
C ARG A 392 8.54 9.14 -14.43
N ALA A 393 9.54 8.26 -14.48
CA ALA A 393 10.29 8.00 -15.70
C ALA A 393 9.41 7.41 -16.81
N ARG A 394 8.41 6.58 -16.49
CA ARG A 394 7.45 6.05 -17.49
C ARG A 394 6.48 7.10 -18.01
N SER A 395 6.05 8.03 -17.15
CA SER A 395 5.04 9.04 -17.49
C SER A 395 5.62 10.31 -18.11
N SER A 396 6.95 10.46 -18.12
CA SER A 396 7.65 11.62 -18.69
C SER A 396 8.03 11.38 -20.15
N ASN A 397 7.80 12.38 -21.01
CA ASN A 397 8.17 12.33 -22.44
C ASN A 397 9.67 12.07 -22.68
N ASN A 398 10.53 12.54 -21.77
CA ASN A 398 11.98 12.37 -21.84
C ASN A 398 12.49 11.38 -20.78
N GLY A 399 11.60 10.64 -20.13
CA GLY A 399 11.98 9.67 -19.11
C GLY A 399 12.67 8.45 -19.70
N ASP A 400 13.40 7.74 -18.86
CA ASP A 400 14.15 6.54 -19.25
C ASP A 400 13.97 5.46 -18.18
N PRO A 401 12.84 4.73 -18.21
CA PRO A 401 12.59 3.68 -17.22
C PRO A 401 13.60 2.53 -17.32
N ALA A 402 14.23 2.30 -18.48
CA ALA A 402 15.26 1.28 -18.63
C ALA A 402 16.50 1.62 -17.80
N SER A 403 16.98 2.87 -17.85
CA SER A 403 18.09 3.31 -17.00
C SER A 403 17.78 3.20 -15.50
N VAL A 404 16.52 3.44 -15.09
CA VAL A 404 16.09 3.25 -13.70
C VAL A 404 16.16 1.77 -13.30
N LEU A 405 15.65 0.87 -14.14
CA LEU A 405 15.68 -0.58 -13.89
C LEU A 405 17.12 -1.14 -13.89
N ASP A 406 17.97 -0.69 -14.80
CA ASP A 406 19.39 -1.07 -14.83
C ASP A 406 20.12 -0.61 -13.56
N ALA A 407 19.72 0.54 -13.01
CA ALA A 407 20.29 1.05 -11.78
C ALA A 407 19.73 0.32 -10.54
N PHE A 408 18.45 -0.10 -10.56
CA PHE A 408 17.88 -0.99 -9.54
C PHE A 408 18.61 -2.34 -9.51
N GLU A 409 18.86 -2.95 -10.66
CA GLU A 409 19.58 -4.22 -10.76
C GLU A 409 21.02 -4.10 -10.26
N ARG A 410 21.74 -3.04 -10.66
CA ARG A 410 23.12 -2.79 -10.20
C ARG A 410 23.24 -2.48 -8.71
N SER A 411 22.16 -2.03 -8.08
CA SER A 411 22.17 -1.73 -6.64
C SER A 411 22.42 -2.97 -5.76
N GLY A 412 22.11 -4.17 -6.27
CA GLY A 412 22.17 -5.42 -5.50
C GLY A 412 21.16 -5.49 -4.35
N ASN A 413 20.28 -4.49 -4.21
CA ASN A 413 19.23 -4.52 -3.20
C ASN A 413 18.19 -5.60 -3.57
N PRO A 414 17.83 -6.51 -2.65
CA PRO A 414 16.98 -7.65 -2.97
C PRO A 414 15.58 -7.24 -3.43
N VAL A 415 15.00 -6.18 -2.86
CA VAL A 415 13.66 -5.71 -3.24
C VAL A 415 13.68 -5.07 -4.62
N LEU A 416 14.67 -4.22 -4.91
CA LEU A 416 14.78 -3.56 -6.21
C LEU A 416 15.12 -4.56 -7.32
N SER A 417 16.00 -5.53 -7.03
CA SER A 417 16.32 -6.62 -7.96
C SER A 417 15.11 -7.51 -8.24
N LEU A 418 14.29 -7.79 -7.21
CA LEU A 418 13.05 -8.54 -7.35
C LEU A 418 12.03 -7.82 -8.24
N GLU A 419 11.89 -6.51 -8.09
CA GLU A 419 11.02 -5.72 -8.97
C GLU A 419 11.50 -5.79 -10.43
N VAL A 420 12.81 -5.67 -10.68
CA VAL A 420 13.38 -5.79 -12.03
C VAL A 420 13.11 -7.18 -12.62
N ALA A 421 13.30 -8.24 -11.84
CA ALA A 421 13.06 -9.61 -12.29
C ALA A 421 11.58 -9.84 -12.63
N LEU A 422 10.67 -9.35 -11.77
CA LEU A 422 9.22 -9.39 -12.03
C LEU A 422 8.85 -8.61 -13.29
N GLU A 423 9.41 -7.42 -13.50
CA GLU A 423 9.11 -6.62 -14.70
C GLU A 423 9.62 -7.28 -15.98
N LYS A 424 10.84 -7.83 -15.97
CA LYS A 424 11.39 -8.57 -17.12
C LYS A 424 10.52 -9.79 -17.46
N ALA A 425 10.03 -10.50 -16.45
CA ALA A 425 9.26 -11.72 -16.66
C ALA A 425 7.77 -11.48 -16.97
N LEU A 426 7.16 -10.49 -16.33
CA LEU A 426 5.70 -10.27 -16.35
C LEU A 426 5.29 -9.08 -17.22
N GLY A 427 6.23 -8.19 -17.53
CA GLY A 427 5.96 -6.88 -18.12
C GLY A 427 5.68 -5.83 -17.05
N THR A 428 5.46 -4.59 -17.50
CA THR A 428 5.11 -3.48 -16.60
C THR A 428 3.79 -3.75 -15.90
N ARG A 429 3.79 -3.62 -14.57
CA ARG A 429 2.58 -3.74 -13.75
C ARG A 429 1.59 -2.63 -14.16
N PRO A 430 0.32 -2.95 -14.46
CA PRO A 430 -0.71 -1.93 -14.65
C PRO A 430 -0.81 -1.07 -13.39
N GLN A 431 -0.97 0.25 -13.56
CA GLN A 431 -1.27 1.13 -12.42
C GLN A 431 -2.65 0.73 -11.87
N SER A 432 -2.68 0.36 -10.58
CA SER A 432 -3.88 -0.07 -9.85
C SER A 432 -4.74 1.10 -9.43
#